data_AF-A0AA92TUX4-F1
#
_entry.id   AF-A0AA92TUX4-F1
#
_cell.length_a   1.000
_cell.length_b   1.000
_cell.length_c   1.000
_cell.angle_alpha   90.00
_cell.angle_beta   90.00
_cell.angle_gamma   90.00
#
_symmetry.space_group_name_H-M   'P 1'
#
loop_
_entity.id
_entity.type
_entity.pdbx_description
1 polymer ?
#
loop_
_entity_poly.entity_id
_entity_poly.type
_entity_poly.pdbx_seq_one_letter_code
_entity_poly.pdbx_strand_id
1 'polypeptide(L)'
;MAQTAMTVRMDNQQKAQFDKLCEQFGMRANTAINIFVKAVIRSKSILFSIQAKNEEEDEVTAKAKAAFKQLRAKAERGETPELTLDEINEEIREVRRLRKERNGICSH
;
A
#
# COMPACT_ATOMS: atom_id res chain seq x y z
N MET A 1 -9.05 31.55 10.88
CA MET A 1 -9.51 30.16 10.62
C MET A 1 -10.35 29.73 11.82
N ALA A 2 -11.49 29.06 11.61
CA ALA A 2 -12.29 28.54 12.70
C ALA A 2 -11.50 27.46 13.46
N GLN A 3 -11.45 27.55 14.78
CA GLN A 3 -10.84 26.53 15.65
C GLN A 3 -11.96 25.74 16.29
N THR A 4 -11.89 24.41 16.18
CA THR A 4 -12.84 23.49 16.81
C THR A 4 -12.09 22.68 17.86
N ALA A 5 -12.64 22.61 19.07
CA ALA A 5 -12.07 21.80 20.15
C ALA A 5 -12.40 20.32 19.96
N MET A 6 -11.42 19.45 20.24
CA MET A 6 -11.60 17.99 20.29
C MET A 6 -11.11 17.50 21.65
N THR A 7 -11.97 16.76 22.36
CA THR A 7 -11.62 16.16 23.66
C THR A 7 -11.27 14.69 23.47
N VAL A 8 -10.08 14.29 23.92
CA VAL A 8 -9.61 12.89 23.90
C VAL A 8 -9.42 12.42 25.33
N ARG A 9 -10.02 11.28 25.68
CA ARG A 9 -9.80 10.62 26.97
C ARG A 9 -8.66 9.62 26.83
N MET A 10 -7.67 9.72 27.71
CA MET A 10 -6.50 8.84 27.74
C MET A 10 -6.23 8.44 29.18
N ASP A 11 -5.62 7.27 29.38
CA ASP A 11 -5.12 6.89 30.68
C ASP A 11 -4.01 7.85 31.14
N ASN A 12 -3.89 8.05 32.46
CA ASN A 12 -2.94 8.99 33.03
C ASN A 12 -1.48 8.59 32.71
N GLN A 13 -1.16 7.30 32.79
CA GLN A 13 0.19 6.82 32.48
C GLN A 13 0.50 7.00 30.99
N GLN A 14 -0.44 6.69 30.10
CA GLN A 14 -0.27 6.87 28.66
C GLN A 14 -0.05 8.34 28.29
N LYS A 15 -0.81 9.25 28.91
CA LYS A 15 -0.64 10.69 28.68
C LYS A 15 0.73 11.17 29.14
N ALA A 16 1.18 10.76 30.33
CA ALA A 16 2.50 11.12 30.85
C ALA A 16 3.64 10.61 29.95
N GLN A 17 3.52 9.40 29.39
CA GLN A 17 4.48 8.86 28.43
C GLN A 17 4.49 9.66 27.12
N PHE A 18 3.32 9.98 26.59
CA PHE A 18 3.18 10.75 25.36
C PHE A 18 3.74 12.17 25.50
N ASP A 19 3.48 12.84 26.62
CA ASP A 19 3.98 14.20 26.89
C ASP A 19 5.51 14.22 26.94
N LYS A 20 6.14 13.29 27.67
CA LYS A 20 7.61 13.15 27.71
C LYS A 20 8.22 12.94 26.33
N LEU A 21 7.56 12.13 25.49
CA LEU A 21 8.01 11.89 24.11
C LEU A 21 7.93 13.17 23.26
N CYS A 22 6.82 13.90 23.37
CA CYS A 22 6.64 15.16 22.65
C CYS A 22 7.69 16.21 23.06
N GLU A 23 8.01 16.29 24.36
CA GLU A 23 9.06 17.17 24.90
C GLU A 23 10.45 16.82 24.32
N GLN A 24 10.80 15.53 24.20
CA GLN A 24 12.03 15.09 23.56
C GLN A 24 12.10 15.51 22.08
N PHE A 25 10.95 15.59 21.40
CA PHE A 25 10.85 16.08 20.03
C PHE A 25 10.76 17.62 19.94
N GLY A 26 10.80 18.34 21.07
CA GLY A 26 10.70 19.80 21.10
C GLY A 26 9.32 20.34 20.71
N MET A 27 8.26 19.54 20.89
CA MET A 27 6.89 19.95 20.56
C MET A 27 5.90 19.63 21.67
N ARG A 28 4.73 20.27 21.64
CA ARG A 28 3.64 19.98 22.59
C ARG A 28 2.74 18.88 22.03
N ALA A 29 2.05 18.16 22.92
CA ALA A 29 1.06 17.14 22.57
C ALA A 29 0.03 17.61 21.53
N ASN A 30 -0.50 18.83 21.67
CA ASN A 30 -1.45 19.40 20.72
C ASN A 30 -0.85 19.55 19.31
N THR A 31 0.43 19.94 19.21
CA THR A 31 1.13 20.05 17.92
C THR A 31 1.28 18.66 17.29
N ALA A 32 1.70 17.66 18.07
CA ALA A 32 1.85 16.28 17.61
C ALA A 32 0.52 15.70 17.07
N ILE A 33 -0.59 15.90 17.80
CA ILE A 33 -1.92 15.47 17.35
C ILE A 33 -2.31 16.15 16.04
N ASN A 34 -2.09 17.46 15.91
CA ASN A 34 -2.40 18.18 14.67
C ASN A 34 -1.56 17.71 13.47
N ILE A 35 -0.29 17.38 13.69
CA ILE A 35 0.57 16.79 12.67
C ILE A 35 0.04 15.42 12.25
N PHE A 36 -0.31 14.57 13.22
CA PHE A 36 -0.89 13.25 12.97
C PHE A 36 -2.17 13.34 12.13
N VAL A 37 -3.13 14.18 12.52
CA VAL A 37 -4.38 14.37 11.79
C VAL A 37 -4.14 14.82 10.36
N LYS A 38 -3.23 15.78 10.14
CA LYS A 38 -2.85 16.22 8.79
C LYS A 38 -2.24 15.09 7.96
N ALA A 39 -1.38 14.28 8.58
CA ALA A 39 -0.75 13.15 7.90
C ALA A 39 -1.80 12.11 7.47
N VAL A 40 -2.74 11.75 8.36
CA VAL A 40 -3.85 10.81 8.06
C VAL A 40 -4.77 11.33 6.96
N ILE A 41 -5.12 12.63 6.98
CA ILE A 41 -5.95 13.24 5.92
C ILE A 41 -5.24 13.17 4.57
N ARG A 42 -3.92 13.38 4.55
CA ARG A 42 -3.09 13.34 3.34
C ARG A 42 -2.96 11.92 2.78
N SER A 43 -2.72 10.92 3.64
CA SER A 43 -2.57 9.53 3.22
C SER A 43 -3.89 8.78 3.02
N LYS A 44 -5.01 9.32 3.50
CA LYS A 44 -6.32 8.64 3.57
C LYS A 44 -6.25 7.30 4.31
N SER A 45 -5.30 7.17 5.23
CA SER A 45 -5.02 5.96 5.99
C SER A 45 -4.35 6.30 7.32
N ILE A 46 -4.47 5.41 8.30
CA ILE A 46 -3.77 5.56 9.59
C ILE A 46 -2.31 5.17 9.40
N LEU A 47 -1.37 5.94 9.97
CA LEU A 47 0.08 5.77 9.77
C LEU A 47 0.67 4.48 10.37
N PHE A 48 -0.16 3.70 11.06
CA PHE A 48 0.15 2.38 11.56
C PHE A 48 -1.00 1.44 11.22
N SER A 49 -0.66 0.17 10.96
CA SER A 49 -1.67 -0.85 10.71
C SER A 49 -2.40 -1.13 12.03
N ILE A 50 -3.73 -0.98 12.03
CA ILE A 50 -4.56 -1.39 13.16
C ILE A 50 -4.87 -2.86 12.95
N GLN A 51 -4.03 -3.73 13.50
CA GLN A 51 -4.27 -5.17 13.50
C GLN A 51 -4.76 -5.56 14.88
N ALA A 52 -6.00 -6.03 14.97
CA ALA A 52 -6.31 -7.01 15.99
C ALA A 52 -5.55 -8.28 15.59
N LYS A 53 -4.93 -9.00 16.54
CA LYS A 53 -4.39 -10.34 16.25
C LYS A 53 -5.57 -11.24 15.86
N ASN A 54 -5.88 -11.27 14.57
CA ASN A 54 -6.79 -12.24 13.98
C ASN A 54 -5.87 -13.34 13.44
N GLU A 55 -5.81 -14.46 14.16
CA GLU A 55 -4.99 -15.62 13.81
C GLU A 55 -5.27 -16.12 12.37
N GLU A 56 -6.48 -15.86 11.85
CA GLU A 56 -6.91 -16.20 10.49
C GLU A 56 -6.28 -15.33 9.39
N GLU A 57 -6.06 -14.03 9.63
CA GLU A 57 -5.43 -13.13 8.64
C GLU A 57 -3.95 -13.47 8.43
N ASP A 58 -3.29 -13.95 9.49
CA ASP A 58 -1.91 -14.41 9.43
C ASP A 58 -1.79 -15.67 8.56
N GLU A 59 -2.77 -16.57 8.58
CA GLU A 59 -2.76 -17.79 7.78
C GLU A 59 -2.97 -17.51 6.29
N VAL A 60 -3.92 -16.63 5.93
CA VAL A 60 -4.13 -16.22 4.53
C VAL A 60 -2.92 -15.46 4.00
N THR A 61 -2.35 -14.56 4.80
CA THR A 61 -1.14 -13.81 4.43
C THR A 61 0.07 -14.73 4.31
N ALA A 62 0.20 -15.73 5.17
CA ALA A 62 1.25 -16.75 5.10
C ALA A 62 1.10 -17.63 3.85
N LYS A 63 -0.11 -18.09 3.54
CA LYS A 63 -0.42 -18.87 2.33
C LYS A 63 -0.13 -18.06 1.07
N ALA A 64 -0.52 -16.78 1.03
CA ALA A 64 -0.22 -15.89 -0.10
C ALA A 64 1.31 -15.70 -0.28
N LYS A 65 2.05 -15.43 0.82
CA LYS A 65 3.51 -15.31 0.78
C LYS A 65 4.19 -16.61 0.33
N ALA A 66 3.69 -17.76 0.78
CA ALA A 66 4.21 -19.07 0.38
C ALA A 66 3.97 -19.33 -1.11
N ALA A 67 2.78 -19.03 -1.64
CA ALA A 67 2.46 -19.15 -3.06
C ALA A 67 3.37 -18.26 -3.92
N PHE A 68 3.58 -16.99 -3.53
CA PHE A 68 4.51 -16.10 -4.22
C PHE A 68 5.96 -16.61 -4.20
N LYS A 69 6.41 -17.17 -3.07
CA LYS A 69 7.76 -17.74 -2.95
C LYS A 69 7.93 -18.97 -3.84
N GLN A 70 6.91 -19.82 -3.94
CA GLN A 70 6.91 -20.97 -4.85
C GLN A 70 6.93 -20.53 -6.31
N LEU A 71 6.16 -19.52 -6.69
CA LEU A 71 6.17 -18.97 -8.05
C LEU A 71 7.54 -18.41 -8.43
N ARG A 72 8.19 -17.65 -7.53
CA ARG A 72 9.56 -17.18 -7.75
C ARG A 72 10.56 -18.32 -7.92
N ALA A 73 10.50 -19.33 -7.07
CA ALA A 73 11.38 -20.49 -7.18
C ALA A 73 11.17 -21.27 -8.48
N LYS A 74 9.94 -21.35 -9.00
CA LYS A 74 9.65 -21.96 -10.32
C LYS A 74 10.23 -21.14 -11.47
N ALA A 75 10.15 -19.81 -11.40
CA ALA A 75 10.76 -18.92 -12.39
C ALA A 75 12.29 -19.03 -12.39
N GLU A 76 12.92 -19.09 -11.21
CA GLU A 76 14.38 -19.29 -11.08
C GLU A 76 14.84 -20.66 -11.63
N ARG A 77 13.99 -21.69 -11.54
CA ARG A 77 14.26 -23.02 -12.12
C ARG A 77 13.98 -23.11 -13.62
N GLY A 78 13.47 -22.05 -14.25
CA GLY A 78 13.07 -22.07 -15.66
C GLY A 78 11.83 -22.94 -15.93
N GLU A 79 11.04 -23.26 -14.90
CA GLU A 79 9.79 -24.06 -15.01
C GLU A 79 8.59 -23.20 -15.42
N THR A 80 8.77 -21.89 -15.57
CA THR A 80 7.78 -21.01 -16.20
C THR A 80 7.96 -21.07 -17.71
N PRO A 81 6.89 -21.25 -18.50
CA PRO A 81 6.98 -21.06 -19.94
C PRO A 81 7.32 -19.59 -20.20
N GLU A 82 8.60 -19.29 -20.43
CA GLU A 82 9.00 -18.05 -21.05
C GLU A 82 8.57 -18.13 -22.51
N LEU A 83 7.69 -17.22 -22.92
CA LEU A 83 7.48 -16.95 -24.33
C LEU A 83 8.84 -16.54 -24.91
N THR A 84 9.23 -17.16 -26.00
CA THR A 84 10.44 -16.77 -26.72
C THR A 84 10.32 -15.32 -27.18
N LEU A 85 11.46 -14.64 -27.39
CA LEU A 85 11.46 -13.27 -27.94
C LEU A 85 10.66 -13.17 -29.24
N ASP A 86 10.64 -14.24 -30.04
CA ASP A 86 9.90 -14.30 -31.30
C ASP A 86 8.39 -14.38 -31.07
N GLU A 87 7.92 -15.19 -30.13
CA GLU A 87 6.50 -15.25 -29.74
C GLU A 87 6.01 -13.93 -29.16
N ILE A 88 6.84 -13.26 -28.33
CA ILE A 88 6.53 -11.93 -27.78
C ILE A 88 6.43 -10.90 -28.90
N ASN A 89 7.38 -10.90 -29.84
CA ASN A 89 7.37 -9.98 -30.97
C ASN A 89 6.17 -10.20 -31.89
N GLU A 90 5.75 -11.45 -32.08
CA GLU A 90 4.55 -11.79 -32.83
C GLU A 90 3.30 -11.24 -32.17
N GLU A 91 3.14 -11.42 -30.86
CA GLU A 91 2.00 -10.91 -30.12
C GLU A 91 1.93 -9.37 -30.13
N ILE A 92 3.08 -8.70 -29.99
CA ILE A 92 3.17 -7.24 -30.13
C ILE A 92 2.77 -6.78 -31.53
N ARG A 93 3.17 -7.50 -32.59
CA ARG A 93 2.81 -7.20 -33.98
C ARG A 93 1.31 -7.31 -34.20
N GLU A 94 0.70 -8.40 -33.73
CA GLU A 94 -0.75 -8.64 -33.84
C GLU A 94 -1.56 -7.57 -33.09
N VAL A 95 -1.19 -7.22 -31.85
CA VAL A 95 -1.87 -6.15 -31.09
C VAL A 95 -1.76 -4.80 -31.79
N ARG A 96 -0.60 -4.47 -32.37
CA ARG A 96 -0.40 -3.22 -33.12
C ARG A 96 -1.20 -3.20 -34.42
N ARG A 97 -1.30 -4.34 -35.12
CA ARG A 97 -2.10 -4.50 -36.34
C ARG A 97 -3.58 -4.27 -36.06
N LEU A 98 -4.14 -4.95 -35.05
CA LEU A 98 -5.54 -4.79 -34.64
C LEU A 98 -5.87 -3.34 -34.24
N ARG A 99 -4.96 -2.66 -33.54
CA ARG A 99 -5.13 -1.22 -33.23
C ARG A 99 -5.15 -0.35 -34.48
N LYS A 100 -4.32 -0.66 -35.48
CA LYS A 100 -4.24 0.07 -36.74
C LYS A 100 -5.49 -0.15 -37.60
N GLU A 101 -5.99 -1.38 -37.66
CA GLU A 101 -7.25 -1.74 -38.34
C GLU A 101 -8.44 -1.04 -37.66
N ARG A 102 -8.51 -1.07 -36.32
CA ARG A 102 -9.56 -0.38 -35.56
C ARG A 102 -9.52 1.15 -35.70
N ASN A 103 -8.33 1.75 -35.72
CA ASN A 103 -8.18 3.20 -35.87
C ASN A 103 -8.30 3.67 -37.33
N GLY A 104 -8.02 2.82 -38.32
CA GLY A 104 -8.19 3.12 -39.75
C GLY A 104 -9.65 3.13 -40.19
N ILE A 105 -10.54 2.40 -39.51
CA ILE A 105 -11.98 2.39 -39.79
C ILE A 105 -12.68 3.68 -39.32
N CYS A 106 -12.07 4.46 -38.43
CA CYS A 106 -12.66 5.70 -37.88
C CYS A 106 -12.34 6.97 -38.70
N SER A 107 -11.82 6.82 -39.93
CA SER A 107 -11.34 7.94 -40.78
C SER A 107 -12.15 8.16 -42.07
N HIS A 108 -13.38 7.65 -42.17
CA HIS A 108 -14.27 7.90 -43.31
C HIS A 108 -15.65 8.39 -42.88
#